data_AF-A0A936SGN9-F1
#
_entry.id   AF-A0A936SGN9-F1
#
_cell.length_a   1.000
_cell.length_b   1.000
_cell.length_c   1.000
_cell.angle_alpha   90.00
_cell.angle_beta   90.00
_cell.angle_gamma   90.00
#
_symmetry.space_group_name_H-M   'P 1'
#
loop_
_entity.id
_entity.type
_entity.pdbx_description
1 polymer ?
#
loop_
_entity_poly.entity_id
_entity_poly.type
_entity_poly.pdbx_seq_one_letter_code
_entity_poly.pdbx_strand_id
1 'polypeptide(L)'
;MTLEQGLLGGSLSTAWVIANIAENKGKLSFDGTKKIDGKEAYVLGYSKKGGGDVDVSLYFDKDTFRHVRTEYKRMSSAGIGLRPEDSTKYDETRFKIIEEFGDFRAESGLTLPHTYRIVYSTSGQRGTTEIEWKFTLTEFAANQKLEASTFKAP
;
A
#
# COMPACT_ATOMS: atom_id res chain seq x y z
N MET A 1 7.64 -10.24 2.97
CA MET A 1 7.68 -8.90 2.34
C MET A 1 6.25 -8.50 1.96
N THR A 2 5.83 -7.23 2.05
CA THR A 2 4.42 -6.78 1.81
C THR A 2 3.87 -7.15 0.43
N LEU A 3 4.74 -7.36 -0.56
CA LEU A 3 4.38 -7.84 -1.90
C LEU A 3 3.75 -9.25 -1.87
N GLU A 4 4.27 -10.16 -1.04
CA GLU A 4 3.77 -11.55 -0.92
C GLU A 4 2.39 -11.62 -0.25
N GLN A 5 1.94 -10.51 0.36
CA GLN A 5 0.68 -10.45 1.10
C GLN A 5 -0.45 -9.80 0.28
N GLY A 6 -0.24 -9.52 -1.00
CA GLY A 6 -1.26 -8.92 -1.89
C GLY A 6 -1.65 -7.49 -1.48
N LEU A 7 -0.80 -6.83 -0.69
CA LEU A 7 -1.09 -5.49 -0.19
C LEU A 7 -0.87 -4.41 -1.26
N LEU A 8 0.12 -4.59 -2.13
CA LEU A 8 0.46 -3.63 -3.17
C LEU A 8 -0.48 -3.76 -4.37
N GLY A 9 -0.81 -2.63 -5.00
CA GLY A 9 -1.72 -2.53 -6.13
C GLY A 9 -3.18 -2.28 -5.74
N GLY A 10 -3.53 -2.41 -4.46
CA GLY A 10 -4.85 -2.04 -3.94
C GLY A 10 -6.01 -2.60 -4.79
N SER A 11 -6.92 -1.73 -5.22
CA SER A 11 -8.11 -2.10 -6.01
C SER A 11 -7.80 -2.62 -7.43
N LEU A 12 -6.55 -2.53 -7.88
CA LEU A 12 -6.10 -3.10 -9.16
C LEU A 12 -5.63 -4.55 -9.03
N SER A 13 -5.55 -5.09 -7.81
CA SER A 13 -5.08 -6.44 -7.53
C SER A 13 -6.22 -7.37 -7.14
N THR A 14 -6.31 -8.55 -7.75
CA THR A 14 -7.23 -9.61 -7.29
C THR A 14 -6.78 -10.23 -5.97
N ALA A 15 -5.49 -10.09 -5.64
CA ALA A 15 -4.93 -10.48 -4.34
C ALA A 15 -5.19 -9.44 -3.24
N TRP A 16 -5.98 -8.39 -3.51
CA TRP A 16 -6.20 -7.31 -2.58
C TRP A 16 -6.69 -7.81 -1.22
N VAL A 17 -6.00 -7.35 -0.18
CA VAL A 17 -6.11 -7.94 1.15
C VAL A 17 -7.51 -7.83 1.77
N ILE A 18 -8.28 -6.81 1.40
CA ILE A 18 -9.63 -6.59 1.94
C ILE A 18 -10.62 -7.57 1.31
N ALA A 19 -10.49 -7.86 0.01
CA ALA A 19 -11.32 -8.85 -0.66
C ALA A 19 -11.12 -10.26 -0.06
N ASN A 20 -9.93 -10.53 0.47
CA ASN A 20 -9.52 -11.86 0.95
C ASN A 20 -9.13 -11.85 2.45
N ILE A 21 -9.74 -10.98 3.26
CA ILE A 21 -9.25 -10.72 4.62
C ILE A 21 -9.34 -11.94 5.56
N ALA A 22 -10.40 -12.73 5.43
CA ALA A 22 -10.63 -13.92 6.24
C ALA A 22 -9.56 -14.99 5.96
N GLU A 23 -9.25 -15.22 4.68
CA GLU A 23 -8.22 -16.16 4.23
C GLU A 23 -6.83 -15.71 4.70
N ASN A 24 -6.58 -14.41 4.69
CA ASN A 24 -5.31 -13.81 5.11
C ASN A 24 -5.13 -13.71 6.63
N LYS A 25 -6.15 -14.04 7.43
CA LYS A 25 -6.18 -13.85 8.89
C LYS A 25 -5.78 -12.42 9.30
N GLY A 26 -6.13 -11.46 8.46
CA GLY A 26 -5.88 -10.04 8.68
C GLY A 26 -6.88 -9.45 9.68
N LYS A 27 -6.52 -8.33 10.29
CA LYS A 27 -7.39 -7.53 11.15
C LYS A 27 -7.46 -6.12 10.59
N LEU A 28 -8.67 -5.55 10.60
CA LEU A 28 -8.90 -4.15 10.32
C LEU A 28 -9.25 -3.40 11.60
N SER A 29 -8.74 -2.19 11.74
CA SER A 29 -9.21 -1.19 12.70
C SER A 29 -9.82 -0.02 11.95
N PHE A 30 -10.81 0.63 12.57
CA PHE A 30 -11.28 1.93 12.09
C PHE A 30 -10.47 3.02 12.78
N ASP A 31 -9.68 3.75 12.01
CA ASP A 31 -8.73 4.76 12.50
C ASP A 31 -9.29 6.19 12.36
N GLY A 32 -10.58 6.31 12.05
CA GLY A 32 -11.31 7.58 11.97
C GLY A 32 -11.43 8.12 10.55
N THR A 33 -11.48 9.44 10.44
CA THR A 33 -11.58 10.16 9.15
C THR A 33 -10.41 11.12 8.98
N LYS A 34 -9.92 11.25 7.75
CA LYS A 34 -8.87 12.22 7.40
C LYS A 34 -9.22 12.91 6.10
N LYS A 35 -8.76 14.16 5.97
CA LYS A 35 -8.86 14.91 4.72
C LYS A 35 -7.61 14.62 3.86
N ILE A 36 -7.84 14.18 2.64
CA ILE A 36 -6.81 13.91 1.63
C ILE A 36 -7.17 14.67 0.36
N ASP A 37 -6.25 15.51 -0.12
CA ASP A 37 -6.41 16.26 -1.38
C ASP A 37 -7.76 16.99 -1.47
N GLY A 38 -8.20 17.55 -0.35
CA GLY A 38 -9.46 18.28 -0.26
C GLY A 38 -10.70 17.43 0.06
N LYS A 39 -10.62 16.10 0.02
CA LYS A 39 -11.75 15.18 0.23
C LYS A 39 -11.67 14.45 1.57
N GLU A 40 -12.82 14.17 2.18
CA GLU A 40 -12.86 13.34 3.38
C GLU A 40 -12.74 11.86 3.01
N ALA A 41 -11.94 11.12 3.78
CA ALA A 41 -11.78 9.69 3.64
C ALA A 41 -11.90 8.98 4.99
N TYR A 42 -12.57 7.82 5.00
CA TYR A 42 -12.47 6.86 6.09
C TYR A 42 -11.09 6.21 6.06
N VAL A 43 -10.48 6.04 7.23
CA VAL A 43 -9.17 5.42 7.38
C VAL A 43 -9.32 4.09 8.08
N LEU A 44 -8.83 3.03 7.45
CA LEU A 44 -8.74 1.71 8.06
C LEU A 44 -7.27 1.34 8.29
N GLY A 45 -6.93 0.95 9.50
CA GLY A 45 -5.65 0.32 9.80
C GLY A 45 -5.71 -1.15 9.43
N TYR A 46 -4.65 -1.68 8.83
CA TYR A 46 -4.51 -3.11 8.54
C TYR A 46 -3.33 -3.71 9.29
N SER A 47 -3.55 -4.86 9.93
CA SER A 47 -2.50 -5.65 10.57
C SER A 47 -2.71 -7.14 10.35
N LYS A 48 -1.63 -7.93 10.39
CA LYS A 48 -1.67 -9.39 10.34
C LYS A 48 -0.86 -9.98 11.49
N LYS A 49 -1.35 -11.04 12.12
CA LYS A 49 -0.60 -11.74 13.18
C LYS A 49 0.70 -12.31 12.61
N GLY A 50 1.84 -11.88 13.15
CA GLY A 50 3.16 -12.23 12.60
C GLY A 50 3.52 -11.50 11.29
N GLY A 51 2.72 -10.52 10.87
CA GLY A 51 3.11 -9.54 9.87
C GLY A 51 4.20 -8.64 10.47
N GLY A 52 5.25 -8.36 9.69
CA GLY A 52 6.40 -7.57 10.15
C GLY A 52 6.07 -6.12 10.51
N ASP A 53 7.10 -5.33 10.83
CA ASP A 53 7.01 -3.93 11.27
C ASP A 53 6.58 -2.96 10.15
N VAL A 54 5.41 -3.14 9.57
CA VAL A 54 4.83 -2.20 8.60
C VAL A 54 3.44 -1.80 9.06
N ASP A 55 3.27 -0.52 9.34
CA ASP A 55 1.98 0.10 9.57
C ASP A 55 1.31 0.35 8.22
N VAL A 56 0.10 -0.18 8.03
CA VAL A 56 -0.67 -0.04 6.79
C VAL A 56 -1.95 0.73 7.07
N SER A 57 -2.14 1.83 6.36
CA SER A 57 -3.38 2.63 6.40
C SER A 57 -4.04 2.66 5.03
N LEU A 58 -5.29 2.25 4.96
CA LEU A 58 -6.13 2.21 3.75
C LEU A 58 -7.13 3.36 3.83
N TYR A 59 -7.26 4.13 2.77
CA TYR A 59 -8.10 5.33 2.72
C TYR A 59 -9.22 5.16 1.71
N PHE A 60 -10.45 5.37 2.16
CA PHE A 60 -11.67 5.23 1.37
C PHE A 60 -12.39 6.56 1.28
N ASP A 61 -12.60 7.07 0.07
CA ASP A 61 -13.40 8.27 -0.16
C ASP A 61 -14.76 8.14 0.51
N LYS A 62 -15.17 9.15 1.30
CA LYS A 62 -16.35 9.05 2.18
C LYS A 62 -17.66 8.99 1.41
N ASP A 63 -17.71 9.60 0.23
CA ASP A 63 -18.93 9.72 -0.56
C ASP A 63 -19.11 8.51 -1.48
N THR A 64 -18.01 7.99 -2.02
CA THR A 64 -18.03 6.91 -3.02
C THR A 64 -17.58 5.55 -2.47
N PHE A 65 -17.04 5.50 -1.25
CA PHE A 65 -16.42 4.33 -0.62
C PHE A 65 -15.28 3.71 -1.45
N ARG A 66 -14.75 4.44 -2.44
CA ARG A 66 -13.66 3.95 -3.29
C ARG A 66 -12.36 3.98 -2.53
N HIS A 67 -11.58 2.92 -2.67
CA HIS A 67 -10.21 2.87 -2.15
C HIS A 67 -9.33 3.83 -2.97
N VAL A 68 -8.94 4.96 -2.37
CA VAL A 68 -8.23 6.05 -3.06
C VAL A 68 -6.75 6.13 -2.71
N ARG A 69 -6.33 5.59 -1.56
CA ARG A 69 -4.93 5.59 -1.15
C ARG A 69 -4.61 4.44 -0.21
N THR A 70 -3.40 3.89 -0.32
CA THR A 70 -2.78 3.10 0.75
C THR A 70 -1.47 3.75 1.17
N GLU A 71 -1.22 3.82 2.47
CA GLU A 71 0.09 4.20 3.03
C GLU A 71 0.71 3.02 3.75
N TYR A 72 1.99 2.78 3.49
CA TYR A 72 2.84 1.83 4.20
C TYR A 72 3.92 2.62 4.90
N LYS A 73 4.08 2.42 6.20
CA LYS A 73 5.12 3.07 7.00
C LYS A 73 5.90 2.00 7.75
N ARG A 74 7.21 2.14 7.73
CA ARG A 74 8.09 1.33 8.57
C ARG A 74 9.12 2.23 9.22
N MET A 75 9.22 2.11 10.54
CA MET A 75 10.32 2.68 11.30
C MET A 75 11.31 1.54 11.56
N SER A 76 12.53 1.67 11.05
CA SER A 76 13.61 0.80 11.48
C SER A 76 14.21 1.41 12.74
N SER A 77 14.05 0.74 13.88
CA SER A 77 14.79 1.09 15.08
C SER A 77 16.28 0.83 14.88
N ALA A 78 17.09 1.64 15.56
CA ALA A 78 18.52 1.45 15.71
C ALA A 78 18.84 0.01 16.14
N GLY A 79 19.73 -0.68 15.42
CA GLY A 79 20.25 -1.97 15.87
C GLY A 79 20.93 -1.80 17.24
N ILE A 80 20.73 -2.76 18.15
CA ILE A 80 21.47 -2.80 19.42
C ILE A 80 22.95 -3.01 19.07
N GLY A 81 23.75 -1.95 19.21
CA GLY A 81 25.21 -2.05 19.12
C GLY A 81 25.74 -3.04 20.14
N LEU A 82 26.77 -3.81 19.78
CA LEU A 82 27.40 -4.80 20.65
C LEU A 82 28.15 -4.17 21.85
N ARG A 83 28.24 -2.82 21.92
CA ARG A 83 28.93 -2.08 22.99
C ARG A 83 28.11 -0.85 23.45
N PRO A 84 28.16 -0.49 24.75
CA PRO A 84 27.43 0.67 25.31
C PRO A 84 27.75 1.99 24.59
N GLU A 85 29.00 2.18 24.17
CA GLU A 85 29.48 3.35 23.42
C GLU A 85 28.98 3.48 21.97
N ASP A 86 28.38 2.43 21.37
CA ASP A 86 27.90 2.47 19.98
C ASP A 86 26.43 2.97 19.87
N SER A 87 25.75 3.17 21.00
CA SER A 87 24.33 3.51 21.10
C SER A 87 23.93 4.89 20.54
N THR A 88 24.89 5.78 20.28
CA THR A 88 24.65 7.16 19.80
C THR A 88 24.79 7.34 18.28
N LYS A 89 25.07 6.28 17.51
CA LYS A 89 25.35 6.36 16.07
C LYS A 89 24.39 5.57 15.16
N TYR A 90 23.37 4.92 15.72
CA TYR A 90 22.40 4.15 14.94
C TYR A 90 21.12 4.96 14.80
N ASP A 91 20.91 5.55 13.63
CA ASP A 91 19.81 6.47 13.36
C ASP A 91 18.52 5.75 12.95
N GLU A 92 17.39 6.26 13.44
CA GLU A 92 16.05 5.87 12.99
C GLU A 92 15.90 6.18 11.49
N THR A 93 15.69 5.15 10.69
CA THR A 93 15.37 5.32 9.26
C THR A 93 13.88 5.08 9.05
N ARG A 94 13.20 6.09 8.48
CA ARG A 94 11.77 6.03 8.18
C ARG A 94 11.57 5.71 6.71
N PHE A 95 10.84 4.63 6.43
CA PHE A 95 10.43 4.23 5.10
C PHE A 95 8.94 4.51 4.94
N LYS A 96 8.54 5.11 3.82
CA LYS A 96 7.14 5.32 3.46
C LYS A 96 6.90 4.97 2.01
N ILE A 97 5.84 4.20 1.75
CA ILE A 97 5.26 4.02 0.42
C ILE A 97 3.85 4.59 0.46
N ILE A 98 3.48 5.36 -0.56
CA ILE A 98 2.12 5.82 -0.79
C ILE A 98 1.68 5.31 -2.15
N GLU A 99 0.56 4.60 -2.17
CA GLU A 99 -0.16 4.23 -3.38
C GLU A 99 -1.40 5.08 -3.50
N GLU A 100 -1.66 5.65 -4.67
CA GLU A 100 -2.86 6.44 -4.94
C GLU A 100 -3.57 5.93 -6.18
N PHE A 101 -4.89 5.88 -6.07
CA PHE A 101 -5.80 5.41 -7.09
C PHE A 101 -6.76 6.56 -7.41
N GLY A 102 -6.87 6.88 -8.70
CA GLY A 102 -7.62 8.04 -9.14
C GLY A 102 -8.22 7.84 -10.51
N ASP A 103 -8.92 8.88 -10.99
CA ASP A 103 -9.58 8.90 -12.29
C ASP A 103 -10.45 7.65 -12.49
N PHE A 104 -11.39 7.47 -11.56
CA PHE A 104 -12.27 6.31 -11.56
C PHE A 104 -13.29 6.40 -12.67
N ARG A 105 -13.32 5.39 -13.54
CA ARG A 105 -14.25 5.31 -14.68
C ARG A 105 -14.95 3.96 -14.71
N ALA A 106 -16.07 3.92 -15.43
CA ALA A 106 -16.82 2.70 -15.62
C ALA A 106 -16.12 1.79 -16.64
N GLU A 107 -15.81 0.57 -16.24
CA GLU A 107 -15.10 -0.44 -17.03
C GLU A 107 -15.84 -1.77 -16.89
N SER A 108 -16.51 -2.22 -17.97
CA SER A 108 -17.21 -3.51 -18.01
C SER A 108 -18.12 -3.79 -16.79
N GLY A 109 -18.84 -2.77 -16.31
CA GLY A 109 -19.76 -2.88 -15.16
C GLY A 109 -19.11 -2.69 -13.78
N LEU A 110 -17.80 -2.47 -13.72
CA LEU A 110 -17.07 -2.08 -12.52
C LEU A 110 -16.67 -0.60 -12.59
N THR A 111 -16.29 -0.01 -11.47
CA THR A 111 -15.64 1.31 -11.45
C THR A 111 -14.19 1.15 -11.04
N LEU A 112 -13.26 1.35 -11.97
CA LEU A 112 -11.83 1.09 -11.79
C LEU A 112 -11.00 2.38 -11.92
N PRO A 113 -9.87 2.49 -11.21
CA PRO A 113 -9.01 3.67 -11.32
C PRO A 113 -8.19 3.63 -12.62
N HIS A 114 -8.12 4.74 -13.35
CA HIS A 114 -7.27 4.89 -14.55
C HIS A 114 -5.92 5.55 -14.28
N THR A 115 -5.74 6.13 -13.10
CA THR A 115 -4.44 6.62 -12.65
C THR A 115 -3.99 5.84 -11.42
N TYR A 116 -2.76 5.37 -11.45
CA TYR A 116 -2.11 4.74 -10.32
C TYR A 116 -0.75 5.41 -10.09
N ARG A 117 -0.50 5.86 -8.86
CA ARG A 117 0.73 6.56 -8.50
C ARG A 117 1.34 5.91 -7.28
N ILE A 118 2.65 5.69 -7.34
CA ILE A 118 3.43 5.16 -6.21
C ILE A 118 4.49 6.19 -5.86
N VAL A 119 4.53 6.60 -4.59
CA VAL A 119 5.60 7.43 -4.04
C VAL A 119 6.33 6.64 -2.98
N TYR A 120 7.60 6.37 -3.20
CA TYR A 120 8.50 5.83 -2.20
C TYR A 120 9.35 6.95 -1.62
N SER A 121 9.46 7.01 -0.30
CA SER A 121 10.36 7.95 0.38
C SER A 121 11.10 7.29 1.53
N THR A 122 12.35 7.73 1.71
CA THR A 122 13.18 7.41 2.87
C THR A 122 13.71 8.67 3.49
N SER A 123 13.64 8.79 4.82
CA SER A 123 14.26 9.89 5.55
C SER A 123 15.09 9.37 6.72
N GLY A 124 16.30 9.92 6.88
CA GLY A 124 17.20 9.70 8.01
C GLY A 124 18.27 10.80 8.07
N GLN A 125 19.29 10.69 8.93
CA GLN A 125 20.34 11.72 9.06
C GLN A 125 21.06 12.06 7.75
N ARG A 126 21.20 11.10 6.84
CA ARG A 126 21.90 11.28 5.55
C ARG A 126 21.06 12.00 4.48
N GLY A 127 19.84 12.40 4.81
CA GLY A 127 18.95 13.13 3.91
C GLY A 127 17.66 12.38 3.61
N THR A 128 16.89 12.95 2.68
CA THR A 128 15.62 12.38 2.21
C THR A 128 15.76 12.01 0.74
N THR A 129 15.32 10.81 0.39
CA THR A 129 15.17 10.35 -1.00
C THR A 129 13.70 10.13 -1.28
N GLU A 130 13.24 10.57 -2.44
CA GLU A 130 11.90 10.31 -2.94
C GLU A 130 11.98 9.79 -4.38
N ILE A 131 11.19 8.76 -4.68
CA ILE A 131 11.04 8.20 -6.02
C ILE A 131 9.55 8.09 -6.31
N GLU A 132 9.15 8.54 -7.50
CA GLU A 132 7.76 8.56 -7.93
C GLU A 132 7.58 7.74 -9.22
N TRP A 133 6.59 6.85 -9.22
CA TRP A 133 6.10 6.16 -10.41
C TRP A 133 4.66 6.58 -10.70
N LYS A 134 4.39 6.94 -11.96
CA LYS A 134 3.06 7.31 -12.46
C LYS A 134 2.65 6.36 -13.56
N PHE A 135 1.48 5.76 -13.41
CA PHE A 135 0.88 4.84 -14.36
C PHE A 135 -0.43 5.43 -14.86
N THR A 136 -0.61 5.39 -16.18
CA THR A 136 -1.91 5.60 -16.84
C THR A 136 -2.39 4.25 -17.33
N LEU A 137 -3.56 3.83 -16.85
CA LEU A 137 -4.15 2.53 -17.17
C LEU A 137 -5.18 2.75 -18.29
N THR A 138 -4.89 2.19 -19.46
CA THR A 138 -5.62 2.52 -20.70
C THR A 138 -6.63 1.47 -21.10
N GLU A 139 -6.46 0.22 -20.68
CA GLU A 139 -7.31 -0.90 -21.08
C GLU A 139 -7.47 -1.89 -19.93
N PHE A 140 -8.70 -2.35 -19.73
CA PHE A 140 -9.05 -3.38 -18.75
C PHE A 140 -9.75 -4.52 -19.47
N ALA A 141 -9.19 -5.72 -19.37
CA ALA A 141 -9.75 -6.92 -19.96
C ALA A 141 -10.03 -7.97 -18.88
N ALA A 142 -11.26 -8.46 -18.82
CA ALA A 142 -11.68 -9.51 -17.90
C ALA A 142 -11.94 -10.83 -18.68
N ASN A 143 -11.90 -11.97 -17.97
CA ASN A 143 -12.20 -13.30 -18.51
C ASN A 143 -11.42 -13.66 -19.77
N GLN A 144 -10.19 -13.16 -19.89
CA GLN A 144 -9.30 -13.48 -21.00
C GLN A 144 -8.90 -14.95 -20.93
N LYS A 145 -8.94 -15.65 -22.06
CA LYS A 145 -8.44 -17.02 -22.16
C LYS A 145 -6.92 -16.97 -22.21
N LEU A 146 -6.30 -17.01 -21.02
CA LEU A 146 -4.86 -17.06 -20.86
C LEU A 146 -4.41 -18.52 -20.72
N GLU A 147 -3.36 -18.90 -21.45
CA GLU A 147 -2.76 -20.22 -21.33
C GLU A 147 -2.11 -20.38 -19.93
N ALA A 148 -2.24 -21.55 -19.32
CA ALA A 148 -1.72 -21.77 -17.95
C ALA A 148 -0.20 -21.58 -17.86
N SER A 149 0.53 -21.73 -18.97
CA SER A 149 1.96 -21.48 -19.07
C SER A 149 2.35 -20.02 -18.80
N THR A 150 1.44 -19.07 -19.02
CA THR A 150 1.68 -17.63 -18.78
C THR A 150 2.03 -17.32 -17.31
N PHE A 151 1.60 -18.17 -16.38
CA PHE A 151 1.82 -17.97 -14.94
C PHE A 151 3.01 -18.75 -14.37
N LYS A 152 3.76 -19.47 -15.21
CA LYS A 152 4.98 -20.15 -14.77
C LYS A 152 6.14 -19.16 -14.79
N ALA A 153 6.84 -19.04 -13.67
CA ALA A 153 8.10 -18.30 -13.62
C ALA A 153 9.12 -18.95 -14.59
N PRO A 154 9.95 -18.15 -15.27
CA PRO A 154 11.02 -18.66 -16.13
C PRO A 154 12.06 -19.48 -15.36
#